data_AF-A0A4U1JBL6-F1
#
_entry.id   AF-A0A4U1JBL6-F1
#
_cell.length_a   1.000
_cell.length_b   1.000
_cell.length_c   1.000
_cell.angle_alpha   90.00
_cell.angle_beta   90.00
_cell.angle_gamma   90.00
#
_symmetry.space_group_name_H-M   'P 1'
#
loop_
_entity.id
_entity.type
_entity.pdbx_description
1 polymer ?
#
loop_
_entity_poly.entity_id
_entity_poly.type
_entity_poly.pdbx_seq_one_letter_code
_entity_poly.pdbx_strand_id
1 'polypeptide(L)'
;MATTVAASVGTGGEGDAGADASAYPPKNCDELVLCGDYSRGCTGCAVKGPCVMAYEGCFGDKSCVEFNMCMAGCEDDVGCQGGCAMGNPLGAERYNALVTCIICDSCATSCSDSASFCP
;
A
#
# COMPACT_ATOMS: atom_id res chain seq x y z
N MET A 1 -9.27 -56.45 18.61
CA MET A 1 -8.83 -56.82 17.26
C MET A 1 -7.64 -55.95 16.91
N ALA A 2 -6.48 -56.57 16.74
CA ALA A 2 -5.22 -55.91 16.40
C ALA A 2 -5.03 -55.98 14.89
N THR A 3 -4.65 -54.87 14.26
CA THR A 3 -3.90 -54.88 13.00
C THR A 3 -2.97 -53.67 12.98
N THR A 4 -1.68 -53.96 13.02
CA THR A 4 -0.55 -53.07 12.75
C THR A 4 -0.29 -53.05 11.23
N VAL A 5 0.30 -51.98 10.68
CA VAL A 5 1.56 -51.98 9.88
C VAL A 5 1.69 -50.75 8.93
N ALA A 6 2.89 -50.15 9.06
CA ALA A 6 3.77 -49.44 8.12
C ALA A 6 3.45 -48.07 7.49
N ALA A 7 4.43 -47.19 7.69
CA ALA A 7 4.73 -45.99 6.93
C ALA A 7 5.27 -46.30 5.52
N SER A 8 5.11 -45.35 4.60
CA SER A 8 6.00 -45.20 3.43
C SER A 8 6.15 -43.73 3.07
N VAL A 9 7.42 -43.35 2.90
CA VAL A 9 7.98 -42.06 2.53
C VAL A 9 7.57 -41.69 1.10
N GLY A 10 7.29 -40.41 0.86
CA GLY A 10 7.06 -39.85 -0.48
C GLY A 10 7.37 -38.36 -0.53
N THR A 11 8.57 -38.04 -0.97
CA THR A 11 9.13 -36.71 -1.28
C THR A 11 8.80 -36.31 -2.73
N GLY A 12 8.62 -35.00 -2.99
CA GLY A 12 8.54 -34.35 -4.32
C GLY A 12 7.30 -33.45 -4.44
N GLY A 13 7.38 -32.12 -4.40
CA GLY A 13 7.94 -31.18 -5.40
C GLY A 13 6.78 -30.66 -6.28
N GLU A 14 6.56 -29.41 -6.68
CA GLU A 14 7.23 -28.10 -6.70
C GLU A 14 6.14 -27.06 -7.11
N GLY A 15 6.31 -25.77 -6.73
CA GLY A 15 5.57 -24.59 -7.26
C GLY A 15 4.15 -24.41 -6.70
N ASP A 16 3.76 -23.32 -6.05
CA ASP A 16 4.07 -21.92 -6.27
C ASP A 16 4.37 -21.22 -4.93
N ALA A 17 5.17 -20.16 -4.99
CA ALA A 17 5.50 -19.29 -3.87
C ALA A 17 4.22 -18.66 -3.27
N GLY A 18 3.58 -19.41 -2.38
CA GLY A 18 2.60 -18.87 -1.45
C GLY A 18 3.33 -17.87 -0.59
N ALA A 19 3.13 -16.59 -0.88
CA ALA A 19 3.60 -15.45 -0.12
C ALA A 19 3.60 -15.82 1.36
N ASP A 20 4.81 -15.98 1.92
CA ASP A 20 5.01 -16.09 3.35
C ASP A 20 4.37 -14.84 3.96
N ALA A 21 3.16 -15.04 4.45
CA ALA A 21 2.50 -14.18 5.41
C ALA A 21 3.35 -14.23 6.68
N SER A 22 4.50 -13.57 6.63
CA SER A 22 5.28 -13.27 7.80
C SER A 22 4.33 -12.49 8.71
N ALA A 23 4.03 -13.09 9.85
CA ALA A 23 3.17 -12.55 10.91
C ALA A 23 3.74 -11.25 11.55
N TYR A 24 4.73 -10.64 10.90
CA TYR A 24 5.33 -9.37 11.21
C TYR A 24 5.48 -8.58 9.90
N PRO A 25 5.03 -7.32 9.83
CA PRO A 25 5.34 -6.47 8.69
C PRO A 25 6.87 -6.42 8.52
N PRO A 26 7.39 -6.47 7.28
CA PRO A 26 8.81 -6.31 7.05
C PRO A 26 9.26 -4.98 7.66
N LYS A 27 10.50 -4.94 8.18
CA LYS A 27 11.06 -3.70 8.75
C LYS A 27 11.01 -2.55 7.74
N ASN A 28 11.13 -2.87 6.45
CA ASN A 28 11.02 -1.96 5.33
C ASN A 28 9.85 -2.42 4.45
N CYS A 29 8.82 -1.59 4.33
CA CYS A 29 7.69 -1.92 3.46
C CYS A 29 8.10 -2.04 1.99
N ASP A 30 9.16 -1.32 1.60
CA ASP A 30 9.67 -1.25 0.23
C ASP A 30 10.27 -2.57 -0.29
N GLU A 31 10.48 -3.57 0.58
CA GLU A 31 10.98 -4.91 0.19
C GLU A 31 9.89 -5.81 -0.38
N LEU A 32 8.62 -5.39 -0.33
CA LEU A 32 7.48 -6.19 -0.82
C LEU A 32 7.39 -6.22 -2.35
N VAL A 33 8.21 -5.45 -3.07
CA VAL A 33 8.36 -5.36 -4.55
C VAL A 33 7.10 -4.86 -5.28
N LEU A 34 5.92 -5.07 -4.71
CA LEU A 34 4.63 -4.64 -5.20
C LEU A 34 4.18 -3.41 -4.42
N CYS A 35 3.91 -2.30 -5.11
CA CYS A 35 3.28 -1.12 -4.51
C CYS A 35 1.99 -1.52 -3.75
N GLY A 36 1.09 -2.22 -4.43
CA GLY A 36 -0.12 -2.79 -3.82
C GLY A 36 -1.22 -1.77 -3.56
N ASP A 37 -2.00 -2.00 -2.51
CA ASP A 37 -3.18 -1.23 -2.14
C ASP A 37 -3.19 -1.02 -0.60
N TYR A 38 -4.15 -0.28 -0.04
CA TYR A 38 -4.20 -0.06 1.42
C TYR A 38 -4.35 -1.34 2.27
N SER A 39 -4.66 -2.48 1.65
CA SER A 39 -4.75 -3.78 2.32
C SER A 39 -3.52 -4.68 2.10
N ARG A 40 -2.76 -4.50 1.01
CA ARG A 40 -1.70 -5.41 0.55
C ARG A 40 -0.48 -4.68 -0.05
N GLY A 41 0.65 -5.37 -0.17
CA GLY A 41 1.88 -4.80 -0.74
C GLY A 41 2.48 -3.70 0.13
N CYS A 42 3.34 -2.89 -0.46
CA CYS A 42 4.05 -1.83 0.26
C CYS A 42 3.10 -0.78 0.85
N THR A 43 2.11 -0.33 0.10
CA THR A 43 1.09 0.62 0.56
C THR A 43 0.37 0.10 1.81
N GLY A 44 -0.06 -1.16 1.80
CA GLY A 44 -0.73 -1.79 2.93
C GLY A 44 0.16 -1.98 4.15
N CYS A 45 1.46 -2.24 3.94
CA CYS A 45 2.45 -2.26 5.00
C CYS A 45 2.66 -0.85 5.59
N ALA A 46 2.81 0.16 4.73
CA ALA A 46 3.08 1.53 5.14
C ALA A 46 1.97 2.09 6.02
N VAL A 47 0.70 1.94 5.62
CA VAL A 47 -0.44 2.47 6.39
C VAL A 47 -0.75 1.71 7.68
N LYS A 48 -0.25 0.48 7.84
CA LYS A 48 -0.32 -0.29 9.09
C LYS A 48 0.91 -0.08 9.99
N GLY A 49 1.93 0.63 9.49
CA GLY A 49 3.20 0.85 10.17
C GLY A 49 3.62 2.31 10.09
N PRO A 50 4.68 2.65 9.33
CA PRO A 50 5.32 3.96 9.37
C PRO A 50 4.39 5.14 9.00
N CYS A 51 3.37 4.91 8.18
CA CYS A 51 2.45 5.94 7.69
C CYS A 51 1.07 5.92 8.35
N VAL A 52 0.90 5.18 9.46
CA VAL A 52 -0.40 5.07 10.13
C VAL A 52 -0.96 6.44 10.55
N MET A 53 -0.10 7.33 11.07
CA MET A 53 -0.53 8.67 11.50
C MET A 53 -1.01 9.54 10.33
N ALA A 54 -0.31 9.47 9.19
CA ALA A 54 -0.72 10.19 7.98
C ALA A 54 -2.01 9.59 7.39
N TYR A 55 -2.14 8.27 7.44
CA TYR A 55 -3.33 7.56 6.98
C TYR A 55 -4.56 7.92 7.82
N GLU A 56 -4.46 7.82 9.15
CA GLU A 56 -5.54 8.23 10.06
C GLU A 56 -5.85 9.72 9.96
N GLY A 57 -4.82 10.56 9.77
CA GLY A 57 -4.99 11.99 9.56
C GLY A 57 -5.73 12.33 8.26
N CYS A 58 -5.54 11.54 7.19
CA CYS A 58 -6.29 11.70 5.95
C CYS A 58 -7.70 11.11 6.07
N PHE A 59 -7.84 9.82 6.40
CA PHE A 59 -9.15 9.15 6.41
C PHE A 59 -10.05 9.57 7.59
N GLY A 60 -9.51 10.19 8.62
CA GLY A 60 -10.25 10.88 9.67
C GLY A 60 -10.68 12.31 9.30
N ASP A 61 -10.15 12.88 8.21
CA ASP A 61 -10.48 14.24 7.74
C ASP A 61 -11.33 14.17 6.46
N LYS A 62 -12.56 14.68 6.53
CA LYS A 62 -13.49 14.71 5.41
C LYS A 62 -12.88 15.40 4.17
N SER A 63 -12.06 16.43 4.35
CA SER A 63 -11.44 17.17 3.26
C SER A 63 -10.48 16.29 2.49
N CYS A 64 -9.71 15.42 3.17
CA CYS A 64 -8.80 14.50 2.47
C CYS A 64 -9.57 13.44 1.69
N VAL A 65 -10.66 12.89 2.26
CA VAL A 65 -11.50 11.90 1.58
C VAL A 65 -12.15 12.51 0.33
N GLU A 66 -12.69 13.72 0.43
CA GLU A 66 -13.27 14.44 -0.72
C GLU A 66 -12.22 14.72 -1.80
N PHE A 67 -11.00 15.12 -1.41
CA PHE A 67 -9.91 15.33 -2.35
C PHE A 67 -9.46 14.01 -3.01
N ASN A 68 -9.30 12.92 -2.25
CA ASN A 68 -8.95 11.61 -2.78
C ASN A 68 -10.00 11.09 -3.77
N MET A 69 -11.30 11.29 -3.48
CA MET A 69 -12.38 10.95 -4.42
C MET A 69 -12.32 11.80 -5.70
N CYS A 70 -11.96 13.08 -5.57
CA CYS A 70 -11.76 13.95 -6.73
C CYS A 70 -10.59 13.46 -7.60
N MET A 71 -9.43 13.19 -6.98
CA MET A 71 -8.25 12.66 -7.66
C MET A 71 -8.53 11.32 -8.35
N ALA A 72 -9.27 10.42 -7.71
CA ALA A 72 -9.65 9.13 -8.29
C ALA A 72 -10.51 9.27 -9.57
N GLY A 73 -11.25 10.37 -9.71
CA GLY A 73 -12.04 10.67 -10.92
C GLY A 73 -11.24 11.35 -12.03
N CYS A 74 -10.02 11.81 -11.76
CA CYS A 74 -9.18 12.53 -12.72
C CYS A 74 -8.24 11.63 -13.52
N GLU A 75 -7.98 10.40 -13.08
CA GLU A 75 -6.94 9.52 -13.64
C GLU A 75 -5.62 10.31 -13.78
N ASP A 76 -5.06 10.42 -14.99
CA ASP A 76 -3.83 11.14 -15.30
C ASP A 76 -4.05 12.57 -15.84
N ASP A 77 -5.29 13.10 -15.81
CA ASP A 77 -5.59 14.46 -16.26
C ASP A 77 -5.06 15.50 -15.25
N VAL A 78 -3.89 16.06 -15.56
CA VAL A 78 -3.21 17.08 -14.74
C VAL A 78 -4.08 18.33 -14.51
N GLY A 79 -4.92 18.70 -15.48
CA GLY A 79 -5.84 19.84 -15.35
C GLY A 79 -6.95 19.57 -14.33
N CYS A 80 -7.51 18.35 -14.37
CA CYS A 80 -8.48 17.87 -13.39
C CYS A 80 -7.86 17.79 -11.99
N GLN A 81 -6.68 17.16 -11.85
CA GLN A 81 -5.96 17.06 -10.58
C GLN A 81 -5.65 18.44 -9.98
N GLY A 82 -5.20 19.39 -10.82
CA GLY A 82 -5.00 20.79 -10.42
C GLY A 82 -6.31 21.46 -9.97
N GLY A 83 -7.43 21.17 -10.64
CA GLY A 83 -8.77 21.60 -10.24
C GLY A 83 -9.17 21.08 -8.86
N CYS A 84 -8.94 19.80 -8.58
CA CYS A 84 -9.16 19.20 -7.26
C CYS A 84 -8.33 19.92 -6.17
N ALA A 85 -7.06 20.23 -6.47
CA ALA A 85 -6.15 20.85 -5.50
C ALA A 85 -6.56 22.29 -5.19
N MET A 86 -6.98 23.05 -6.20
CA MET A 86 -7.50 24.41 -6.01
C MET A 86 -8.85 24.43 -5.29
N GLY A 87 -9.73 23.45 -5.58
CA GLY A 87 -11.06 23.35 -4.98
C GLY A 87 -11.05 22.87 -3.53
N ASN A 88 -10.02 22.12 -3.12
CA ASN A 88 -9.88 21.57 -1.78
C ASN A 88 -8.41 21.56 -1.31
N PRO A 89 -7.84 22.74 -0.97
CA PRO A 89 -6.42 22.85 -0.63
C PRO A 89 -6.05 22.13 0.67
N LEU A 90 -6.96 22.09 1.65
CA LEU A 90 -6.73 21.35 2.90
C LEU A 90 -6.71 19.85 2.65
N GLY A 91 -7.64 19.34 1.82
CA GLY A 91 -7.63 17.94 1.40
C GLY A 91 -6.37 17.58 0.63
N ALA A 92 -5.91 18.46 -0.26
CA ALA A 92 -4.65 18.28 -0.99
C ALA A 92 -3.44 18.22 -0.05
N GLU A 93 -3.34 19.09 0.96
CA GLU A 93 -2.27 19.04 1.96
C GLU A 93 -2.25 17.70 2.70
N ARG A 94 -3.41 17.24 3.18
CA ARG A 94 -3.54 15.97 3.93
C ARG A 94 -3.24 14.76 3.05
N TYR A 95 -3.71 14.78 1.82
CA TYR A 95 -3.48 13.71 0.86
C TYR A 95 -2.01 13.64 0.45
N ASN A 96 -1.38 14.78 0.16
CA ASN A 96 0.05 14.84 -0.16
C ASN A 96 0.89 14.33 1.00
N ALA A 97 0.57 14.67 2.25
CA ALA A 97 1.27 14.12 3.42
C ALA A 97 1.19 12.58 3.48
N LEU A 98 0.01 12.01 3.15
CA LEU A 98 -0.18 10.56 3.08
C LEU A 98 0.63 9.94 1.93
N VAL A 99 0.52 10.50 0.73
CA VAL A 99 1.19 10.01 -0.47
C VAL A 99 2.71 10.09 -0.32
N THR A 100 3.24 11.21 0.19
CA THR A 100 4.68 11.34 0.46
C THR A 100 5.18 10.26 1.40
N CYS A 101 4.49 10.04 2.52
CA CYS A 101 4.91 8.99 3.46
C CYS A 101 4.89 7.59 2.82
N ILE A 102 3.83 7.26 2.08
CA ILE A 102 3.70 5.94 1.46
C ILE A 102 4.70 5.81 0.32
N ILE A 103 4.57 6.62 -0.73
CA ILE A 103 5.23 6.43 -2.01
C ILE A 103 6.68 6.88 -1.95
N CYS A 104 6.99 8.00 -1.30
CA CYS A 104 8.32 8.61 -1.36
C CYS A 104 9.23 8.10 -0.25
N ASP A 105 8.69 7.90 0.96
CA ASP A 105 9.52 7.52 2.12
C ASP A 105 9.52 6.00 2.35
N SER A 106 8.35 5.36 2.28
CA SER A 106 8.19 3.95 2.69
C SER A 106 8.21 2.94 1.54
N CYS A 107 7.92 3.38 0.32
CA CYS A 107 7.66 2.54 -0.85
C CYS A 107 8.31 3.03 -2.15
N ALA A 108 9.40 3.81 -2.07
CA ALA A 108 10.00 4.47 -3.23
C ALA A 108 10.35 3.51 -4.38
N THR A 109 10.85 2.32 -4.05
CA THR A 109 11.23 1.31 -5.04
C THR A 109 10.00 0.55 -5.54
N SER A 110 9.17 0.08 -4.61
CA SER A 110 7.96 -0.72 -4.86
C SER A 110 6.89 0.06 -5.63
N CYS A 111 6.83 1.39 -5.47
CA CYS A 111 5.90 2.31 -6.09
C CYS A 111 6.62 3.28 -7.05
N SER A 112 7.71 2.85 -7.68
CA SER A 112 8.52 3.72 -8.56
C SER A 112 7.76 4.30 -9.75
N ASP A 113 6.72 3.61 -10.25
CA ASP A 113 5.82 4.13 -11.29
C ASP A 113 5.01 5.35 -10.82
N SER A 114 4.87 5.53 -9.50
CA SER A 114 4.19 6.65 -8.85
C SER A 114 5.15 7.73 -8.34
N ALA A 115 6.44 7.66 -8.71
CA ALA A 115 7.45 8.63 -8.26
C ALA A 115 7.13 10.08 -8.68
N SER A 116 6.31 10.28 -9.70
CA SER A 116 5.82 11.61 -10.13
C SER A 116 4.98 12.32 -9.07
N PHE A 117 4.46 11.61 -8.07
CA PHE A 117 3.73 12.19 -6.95
C PHE A 117 4.63 12.67 -5.80
N CYS A 118 5.94 12.45 -5.90
CA CYS A 118 6.91 12.92 -4.92
C CYS A 118 7.33 14.36 -5.23
N PRO A 119 7.33 15.26 -4.21
CA PRO A 119 7.82 16.63 -4.35
C PRO A 119 9.34 16.72 -4.55
#